data_AF-A0A1X9YVV4-F1
#
_entry.id   AF-A0A1X9YVV4-F1
#
_cell.length_a   1.000
_cell.length_b   1.000
_cell.length_c   1.000
_cell.angle_alpha   90.00
_cell.angle_beta   90.00
_cell.angle_gamma   90.00
#
_symmetry.space_group_name_H-M   'P 1'
#
loop_
_entity.id
_entity.type
_entity.pdbx_description
1 polymer ?
#
loop_
_entity_poly.entity_id
_entity_poly.type
_entity_poly.pdbx_seq_one_letter_code
_entity_poly.pdbx_strand_id
1 'polypeptide(L)'
;MALSQNRTYLKMILIALFALCWQAGQAHELASPVRQERTSMMEYLLKERPLLADLITKSGLTPLLSGNGPLTLLAPPESALQRIKQEPAERLRAILSAHILKGAYGERDLKDGATLQSISGAGITVCRKDKYTLLNGVRILGPDHQVKNGVVHELGDVISI
;
A
#
# COMPACT_ATOMS: atom_id res chain seq x y z
N MET A 1 53.96 29.45 -40.79
CA MET A 1 52.84 28.79 -41.52
C MET A 1 52.38 27.49 -40.83
N ALA A 2 52.36 27.42 -39.49
CA ALA A 2 52.04 26.19 -38.74
C ALA A 2 50.86 26.32 -37.75
N LEU A 3 50.38 27.55 -37.49
CA LEU A 3 49.31 27.81 -36.50
C LEU A 3 47.88 27.66 -37.07
N SER A 4 47.71 27.74 -38.39
CA SER A 4 46.40 27.61 -39.05
C SER A 4 45.90 26.16 -39.06
N GLN A 5 46.79 25.22 -39.38
CA GLN A 5 46.47 23.79 -39.52
C GLN A 5 45.88 23.19 -38.22
N ASN A 6 46.44 23.55 -37.06
CA ASN A 6 45.98 23.06 -35.74
C ASN A 6 44.58 23.55 -35.38
N ARG A 7 44.17 24.74 -35.84
CA ARG A 7 42.85 25.30 -35.54
C ARG A 7 41.76 24.62 -36.39
N THR A 8 42.11 24.18 -37.60
CA THR A 8 41.23 23.40 -38.47
C THR A 8 41.08 21.97 -37.97
N TYR A 9 42.17 21.32 -37.56
CA TYR A 9 42.11 19.98 -36.95
C TYR A 9 41.30 19.96 -35.65
N LEU A 10 41.46 20.98 -34.80
CA LEU A 10 40.69 21.11 -33.56
C LEU A 10 39.18 21.23 -33.82
N LYS A 11 38.77 21.96 -34.87
CA LYS A 11 37.36 22.10 -35.27
C LYS A 11 36.80 20.80 -35.85
N MET A 12 37.59 20.05 -36.63
CA MET A 12 37.15 18.77 -37.21
C MET A 12 36.99 17.67 -36.13
N ILE A 13 37.86 17.65 -35.12
CA ILE A 13 37.78 16.73 -33.97
C ILE A 13 36.53 17.00 -33.12
N LEU A 14 36.17 18.28 -32.91
CA LEU A 14 34.97 18.66 -32.15
C LEU A 14 33.66 18.25 -32.84
N ILE A 15 33.60 18.32 -34.17
CA ILE A 15 32.40 17.90 -34.94
C ILE A 15 32.28 16.37 -34.94
N ALA A 16 33.38 15.63 -35.04
CA ALA A 16 33.38 14.17 -34.95
C ALA A 16 32.96 13.65 -33.56
N LEU A 17 33.36 14.34 -32.48
CA LEU A 17 32.91 14.02 -31.11
C LEU A 17 31.41 14.27 -30.92
N PHE A 18 30.84 15.27 -31.61
CA PHE A 18 29.41 15.53 -31.56
C PHE A 18 28.59 14.47 -32.31
N ALA A 19 29.12 13.94 -33.43
CA ALA A 19 28.48 12.89 -34.22
C ALA A 19 28.55 11.49 -33.56
N LEU A 20 29.57 11.22 -32.72
CA LEU A 20 29.64 9.99 -31.91
C LEU A 20 28.71 10.02 -30.69
N CYS A 21 28.20 11.19 -30.30
CA CYS A 21 27.13 11.30 -29.30
C CYS A 21 25.72 11.10 -29.89
N TRP A 22 25.60 11.03 -31.22
CA TRP A 22 24.34 10.73 -31.91
C TRP A 22 23.97 9.23 -31.87
N GLN A 23 24.89 8.36 -31.45
CA GLN A 23 24.70 6.90 -31.56
C GLN A 23 25.25 6.09 -30.40
N ALA A 24 25.12 6.60 -29.18
CA ALA A 24 25.25 5.81 -27.97
C ALA A 24 23.91 5.82 -27.20
N GLY A 25 23.12 4.77 -27.44
CA GLY A 25 22.12 4.35 -26.44
C GLY A 25 20.68 4.76 -26.73
N GLN A 26 20.13 4.17 -27.78
CA GLN A 26 18.82 3.52 -27.80
C GLN A 26 17.69 4.19 -27.00
N ALA A 27 16.73 4.71 -27.76
CA ALA A 27 15.34 4.78 -27.33
C ALA A 27 14.92 3.43 -26.73
N HIS A 28 14.73 3.36 -25.42
CA HIS A 28 13.82 2.42 -24.81
C HIS A 28 13.20 3.05 -23.59
N GLU A 29 11.89 3.10 -23.64
CA GLU A 29 10.96 3.55 -22.61
C GLU A 29 11.19 4.98 -22.12
N LEU A 30 10.32 5.88 -22.61
CA LEU A 30 9.65 6.75 -21.66
C LEU A 30 9.26 5.85 -20.49
N ALA A 31 9.96 5.96 -19.36
CA ALA A 31 9.43 5.54 -18.09
C ALA A 31 8.11 6.32 -17.99
N SER A 32 7.05 5.69 -18.48
CA SER A 32 5.72 5.96 -18.00
C SER A 32 5.92 6.00 -16.51
N PRO A 33 5.60 7.10 -15.80
CA PRO A 33 5.51 6.98 -14.36
C PRO A 33 4.65 5.74 -14.18
N VAL A 34 5.17 4.70 -13.52
CA VAL A 34 4.43 3.48 -13.25
C VAL A 34 3.07 4.02 -12.86
N ARG A 35 2.09 3.86 -13.76
CA ARG A 35 0.73 4.18 -13.45
C ARG A 35 0.48 3.07 -12.45
N GLN A 36 0.79 3.33 -11.18
CA GLN A 36 0.25 2.56 -10.09
C GLN A 36 -1.22 2.78 -10.31
N GLU A 37 -1.81 1.93 -11.14
CA GLU A 37 -3.24 1.76 -11.22
C GLU A 37 -3.56 1.46 -9.79
N ARG A 38 -4.08 2.47 -9.08
CA ARG A 38 -4.45 2.32 -7.67
C ARG A 38 -5.47 1.19 -7.71
N THR A 39 -5.05 0.00 -7.31
CA THR A 39 -5.88 -1.18 -7.30
C THR A 39 -6.98 -0.93 -6.28
N SER A 40 -8.16 -1.49 -6.52
CA SER A 40 -9.19 -1.47 -5.47
C SER A 40 -8.71 -2.31 -4.29
N MET A 41 -9.22 -2.06 -3.10
CA MET A 41 -8.89 -2.85 -1.90
C MET A 41 -9.21 -4.32 -2.12
N MET A 42 -10.34 -4.62 -2.76
CA MET A 42 -10.71 -6.01 -3.07
C MET A 42 -9.75 -6.64 -4.08
N GLU A 43 -9.35 -5.89 -5.12
CA GLU A 43 -8.34 -6.33 -6.09
C GLU A 43 -6.99 -6.64 -5.43
N TYR A 44 -6.53 -5.73 -4.55
CA TYR A 44 -5.30 -5.92 -3.77
C TYR A 44 -5.39 -7.18 -2.90
N LEU A 45 -6.53 -7.39 -2.21
CA LEU A 45 -6.73 -8.57 -1.38
C LEU A 45 -6.76 -9.86 -2.19
N LEU A 46 -7.39 -9.88 -3.36
CA LEU A 46 -7.42 -11.07 -4.22
C LEU A 46 -6.02 -11.47 -4.70
N LYS A 47 -5.17 -10.47 -4.97
CA LYS A 47 -3.81 -10.69 -5.46
C LYS A 47 -2.81 -11.04 -4.35
N GLU A 48 -2.78 -10.24 -3.29
CA GLU A 48 -1.73 -10.31 -2.27
C GLU A 48 -2.16 -11.08 -1.01
N ARG A 49 -3.47 -11.12 -0.70
CA ARG A 49 -4.01 -11.71 0.55
C ARG A 49 -5.26 -12.58 0.33
N PRO A 50 -5.16 -13.67 -0.46
CA PRO A 50 -6.31 -14.45 -0.91
C PRO A 50 -7.15 -15.05 0.24
N LEU A 51 -6.49 -15.47 1.34
CA LEU A 51 -7.21 -16.00 2.51
C LEU A 51 -8.10 -14.94 3.16
N LEU A 52 -7.65 -13.68 3.22
CA LEU A 52 -8.44 -12.58 3.77
C LEU A 52 -9.61 -12.24 2.86
N ALA A 53 -9.38 -12.21 1.54
CA ALA A 53 -10.42 -12.02 0.53
C ALA A 53 -11.56 -13.04 0.65
N ASP A 54 -11.21 -14.33 0.84
CA ASP A 54 -12.17 -15.40 1.03
C ASP A 54 -13.03 -15.19 2.29
N LEU A 55 -12.41 -14.84 3.42
CA LEU A 55 -13.12 -14.63 4.68
C LEU A 55 -14.04 -13.42 4.63
N ILE A 56 -13.60 -12.34 3.98
CA ILE A 56 -14.41 -11.16 3.72
C ILE A 56 -15.64 -11.53 2.89
N THR A 57 -15.45 -12.32 1.84
CA THR A 57 -16.54 -12.79 0.97
C THR A 57 -17.52 -13.65 1.76
N LYS A 58 -17.02 -14.61 2.55
CA LYS A 58 -17.84 -15.45 3.42
C LYS A 58 -18.63 -14.66 4.48
N SER A 59 -18.06 -13.58 5.00
CA SER A 59 -18.70 -12.72 6.00
C SER A 59 -19.72 -11.71 5.42
N GLY A 60 -19.81 -11.61 4.10
CA GLY A 60 -20.69 -10.66 3.42
C GLY A 60 -20.26 -9.20 3.60
N LEU A 61 -18.97 -8.94 3.80
CA LEU A 61 -18.40 -7.58 3.92
C LEU A 61 -17.90 -7.02 2.58
N THR A 62 -17.94 -7.79 1.49
CA THR A 62 -17.57 -7.35 0.14
C THR A 62 -18.25 -6.05 -0.28
N PRO A 63 -19.57 -5.84 -0.09
CA PRO A 63 -20.23 -4.59 -0.50
C PRO A 63 -19.70 -3.37 0.26
N LEU A 64 -19.24 -3.57 1.50
CA LEU A 64 -18.68 -2.49 2.30
C LEU A 64 -17.32 -2.06 1.74
N LEU A 65 -16.44 -3.04 1.47
CA LEU A 65 -15.10 -2.78 0.95
C LEU A 65 -15.14 -2.27 -0.49
N SER A 66 -16.13 -2.67 -1.28
CA SER A 66 -16.34 -2.15 -2.64
C SER A 66 -17.07 -0.79 -2.68
N GLY A 67 -17.43 -0.22 -1.53
CA GLY A 67 -18.13 1.07 -1.45
C GLY A 67 -17.27 2.27 -1.89
N ASN A 68 -17.93 3.40 -2.12
CA ASN A 68 -17.31 4.65 -2.61
C ASN A 68 -16.60 5.49 -1.53
N GLY A 69 -16.44 4.98 -0.31
CA GLY A 69 -15.84 5.71 0.80
C GLY A 69 -14.39 5.31 1.06
N PRO A 70 -13.53 6.22 1.53
CA PRO A 70 -12.20 5.84 2.01
C PRO A 70 -12.33 4.96 3.26
N LEU A 71 -11.69 3.79 3.22
CA LEU A 71 -11.67 2.84 4.33
C LEU A 71 -10.23 2.57 4.75
N THR A 72 -10.06 2.18 6.00
CA THR A 72 -8.78 1.64 6.48
C THR A 72 -9.00 0.20 6.89
N LEU A 73 -8.36 -0.72 6.20
CA LEU A 73 -8.42 -2.14 6.51
C LEU A 73 -7.19 -2.53 7.33
N LEU A 74 -7.45 -3.06 8.51
CA LEU A 74 -6.44 -3.60 9.40
C LEU A 74 -6.33 -5.09 9.12
N ALA A 75 -5.37 -5.51 8.31
CA ALA A 75 -5.27 -6.86 7.78
C ALA A 75 -4.47 -7.78 8.72
N PRO A 76 -5.10 -8.75 9.41
CA PRO A 76 -4.41 -9.67 10.31
C PRO A 76 -3.40 -10.57 9.58
N PRO A 77 -2.44 -11.19 10.29
CA PRO A 77 -1.53 -12.14 9.66
C PRO A 77 -2.28 -13.43 9.28
N GLU A 78 -1.77 -14.15 8.28
CA GLU A 78 -2.42 -15.38 7.81
C GLU A 78 -2.59 -16.42 8.93
N SER A 79 -1.63 -16.52 9.85
CA SER A 79 -1.69 -17.41 11.02
C SER A 79 -2.89 -17.13 11.91
N ALA A 80 -3.32 -15.88 12.03
CA ALA A 80 -4.49 -15.52 12.81
C ALA A 80 -5.79 -15.74 12.02
N LEU A 81 -5.77 -15.50 10.70
CA LEU A 81 -6.89 -15.82 9.81
C LEU A 81 -7.21 -17.31 9.77
N GLN A 82 -6.18 -18.18 9.84
CA GLN A 82 -6.37 -19.63 9.91
C GLN A 82 -7.15 -20.07 11.16
N ARG A 83 -6.96 -19.39 12.31
CA ARG A 83 -7.68 -19.71 13.55
C ARG A 83 -9.17 -19.40 13.45
N ILE A 84 -9.52 -18.31 12.76
CA ILE A 84 -10.92 -17.87 12.62
C ILE A 84 -11.60 -18.46 11.37
N LYS A 85 -10.87 -19.13 10.47
CA LYS A 85 -11.41 -19.63 9.19
C LYS A 85 -12.61 -20.57 9.33
N GLN A 86 -12.69 -21.30 10.43
CA GLN A 86 -13.76 -22.26 10.72
C GLN A 86 -14.94 -21.65 11.49
N GLU A 87 -14.84 -20.39 11.88
CA GLU A 87 -15.92 -19.69 12.58
C GLU A 87 -17.12 -19.47 11.65
N PRO A 88 -18.35 -19.41 12.19
CA PRO A 88 -19.54 -19.14 11.39
C PRO A 88 -19.50 -17.73 10.78
N ALA A 89 -20.20 -17.55 9.65
CA ALA A 89 -20.20 -16.29 8.89
C ALA A 89 -20.57 -15.06 9.73
N GLU A 90 -21.51 -15.20 10.66
CA GLU A 90 -21.93 -14.13 11.58
C GLU A 90 -20.78 -13.68 12.49
N ARG A 91 -20.01 -14.64 13.02
CA ARG A 91 -18.87 -14.36 13.88
C ARG A 91 -17.69 -13.80 13.09
N LEU A 92 -17.45 -14.32 11.87
CA LEU A 92 -16.48 -13.73 10.94
C LEU A 92 -16.82 -12.27 10.64
N ARG A 93 -18.10 -11.96 10.39
CA ARG A 93 -18.55 -10.59 10.12
C ARG A 93 -18.27 -9.68 11.32
N ALA A 94 -18.58 -10.12 12.54
CA ALA A 94 -18.32 -9.33 13.74
C ALA A 94 -16.82 -9.05 13.94
N ILE A 95 -15.98 -10.07 13.81
CA ILE A 95 -14.53 -9.97 13.96
C ILE A 95 -13.94 -9.06 12.88
N LEU A 96 -14.23 -9.31 11.60
CA LEU A 96 -13.66 -8.56 10.48
C LEU A 96 -14.19 -7.12 10.43
N SER A 97 -15.40 -6.86 10.93
CA SER A 97 -15.92 -5.49 11.06
C SER A 97 -15.14 -4.66 12.09
N ALA A 98 -14.54 -5.28 13.11
CA ALA A 98 -13.64 -4.58 14.03
C ALA A 98 -12.35 -4.09 13.34
N HIS A 99 -11.98 -4.72 12.23
CA HIS A 99 -10.76 -4.43 11.48
C HIS A 99 -10.96 -3.39 10.37
N ILE A 100 -12.17 -2.87 10.20
CA ILE A 100 -12.47 -1.88 9.16
C ILE A 100 -12.80 -0.56 9.85
N LEU A 101 -11.99 0.47 9.58
CA LEU A 101 -12.23 1.83 10.05
C LEU A 101 -12.87 2.66 8.93
N LYS A 102 -13.78 3.57 9.31
CA LYS A 102 -14.33 4.56 8.39
C LYS A 102 -13.34 5.72 8.24
N GLY A 103 -12.86 5.95 7.02
CA GLY A 103 -11.82 6.93 6.71
C GLY A 103 -10.53 6.26 6.24
N ALA A 104 -9.70 7.01 5.52
CA ALA A 104 -8.35 6.60 5.14
C ALA A 104 -7.37 7.21 6.14
N TYR A 105 -6.79 6.37 6.98
CA TYR A 105 -5.79 6.75 7.96
C TYR A 105 -4.48 6.06 7.57
N GLY A 106 -3.49 6.82 7.14
CA GLY A 106 -2.12 6.33 7.06
C GLY A 106 -1.45 6.38 8.43
N GLU A 107 -0.25 5.81 8.56
CA GLU A 107 0.56 5.81 9.78
C GLU A 107 0.81 7.23 10.31
N ARG A 108 0.87 8.22 9.42
CA ARG A 108 1.02 9.64 9.79
C ARG A 108 -0.24 10.24 10.44
N ASP A 109 -1.40 9.70 10.13
CA ASP A 109 -2.69 10.12 10.68
C ASP A 109 -3.00 9.42 12.02
N LEU A 110 -2.36 8.29 12.29
CA LEU A 110 -2.43 7.53 13.53
C LEU A 110 -1.64 8.22 14.65
N LYS A 111 -2.26 9.24 15.25
CA LYS A 111 -1.71 9.99 16.39
C LYS A 111 -1.80 9.20 17.69
N ASP A 112 -0.79 9.31 18.54
CA ASP A 112 -0.78 8.69 19.86
C ASP A 112 -1.95 9.16 20.72
N GLY A 113 -2.61 8.24 21.43
CA GLY A 113 -3.79 8.50 22.24
C GLY A 113 -5.08 8.73 21.45
N ALA A 114 -5.04 8.71 20.11
CA ALA A 114 -6.25 8.83 19.30
C ALA A 114 -7.13 7.59 19.43
N THR A 115 -8.45 7.79 19.42
CA THR A 115 -9.43 6.70 19.33
C THR A 115 -10.14 6.80 17.99
N LEU A 116 -10.03 5.75 17.17
CA LEU A 116 -10.68 5.62 15.88
C LEU A 116 -11.89 4.70 16.01
N GLN A 117 -12.96 4.98 15.27
CA GLN A 117 -14.15 4.13 15.31
C GLN A 117 -14.10 3.09 14.19
N SER A 118 -14.17 1.81 14.57
CA SER A 118 -14.38 0.71 13.64
C SER A 118 -15.83 0.65 13.16
N ILE A 119 -16.10 -0.07 12.07
CA ILE A 119 -17.47 -0.18 11.56
C ILE A 119 -18.37 -1.03 12.45
N SER A 120 -17.80 -1.89 13.30
CA SER A 120 -18.57 -2.56 14.36
C SER A 120 -19.03 -1.60 15.46
N GLY A 121 -18.55 -0.35 15.47
CA GLY A 121 -18.84 0.65 16.49
C GLY A 121 -17.84 0.67 17.65
N ALA A 122 -16.95 -0.33 17.74
CA ALA A 122 -15.91 -0.40 18.75
C ALA A 122 -14.79 0.62 18.51
N GLY A 123 -14.24 1.15 19.61
CA GLY A 123 -13.10 2.07 19.59
C GLY A 123 -11.76 1.34 19.44
N ILE A 124 -10.94 1.81 18.51
CA ILE A 124 -9.55 1.38 18.31
C ILE A 124 -8.64 2.50 18.83
N THR A 125 -7.96 2.23 19.93
CA THR A 125 -6.98 3.12 20.56
C THR A 125 -5.65 2.97 19.86
N VAL A 126 -5.08 4.09 19.43
CA VAL A 126 -3.75 4.19 18.85
C VAL A 126 -2.75 4.47 19.96
N CYS A 127 -1.75 3.61 20.09
CA CYS A 127 -0.61 3.82 20.99
C CYS A 127 0.68 3.80 20.17
N ARG A 128 1.43 4.90 20.17
CA ARG A 128 2.69 5.03 19.45
C ARG A 128 3.84 4.89 20.44
N LYS A 129 4.68 3.88 20.24
CA LYS A 129 5.89 3.64 21.04
C LYS A 129 7.11 3.77 20.13
N ASP A 130 7.93 4.80 20.30
CA ASP A 130 9.17 5.06 19.55
C ASP A 130 9.14 4.65 18.06
N LYS A 131 9.41 3.38 17.76
CA LYS A 131 9.52 2.81 16.41
C LYS A 131 8.27 2.08 15.91
N TYR A 132 7.23 1.91 16.73
CA TYR A 132 6.08 1.06 16.43
C TYR A 132 4.75 1.74 16.80
N THR A 133 3.74 1.48 15.98
CA THR A 133 2.35 1.89 16.24
C THR A 133 1.53 0.65 16.62
N LEU A 134 0.75 0.76 17.68
CA LEU A 134 -0.14 -0.28 18.20
C LEU A 134 -1.59 0.19 18.08
N LEU A 135 -2.46 -0.72 17.65
CA LEU A 135 -3.90 -0.55 17.58
C LEU A 135 -4.55 -1.55 18.54
N ASN A 136 -5.15 -1.08 19.64
CA ASN A 136 -5.65 -1.93 20.73
C ASN A 136 -4.61 -2.97 21.22
N GLY A 137 -3.35 -2.58 21.29
CA GLY A 137 -2.24 -3.46 21.71
C GLY A 137 -1.68 -4.37 20.60
N VAL A 138 -2.29 -4.38 19.42
CA VAL A 138 -1.78 -5.12 18.24
C VAL A 138 -0.88 -4.22 17.41
N ARG A 139 0.33 -4.68 17.11
CA ARG A 139 1.32 -3.88 16.36
C ARG A 139 1.03 -3.87 14.85
N ILE A 140 1.22 -2.71 14.22
CA ILE A 140 1.29 -2.58 12.75
C ILE A 140 2.63 -3.13 12.27
N LEU A 141 2.57 -4.00 11.27
CA LEU A 141 3.69 -4.61 10.58
C LEU A 141 3.84 -3.96 9.21
N GLY A 142 5.07 -3.64 8.83
CA GLY A 142 5.35 -3.11 7.50
C GLY A 142 4.82 -1.69 7.25
N PRO A 143 4.99 -1.20 6.02
CA PRO A 143 4.50 0.11 5.58
C PRO A 143 3.01 0.07 5.20
N ASP A 144 2.39 1.24 5.17
CA ASP A 144 1.03 1.43 4.65
C ASP A 144 0.92 1.05 3.17
N HIS A 145 -0.10 0.26 2.83
CA HIS A 145 -0.46 -0.01 1.44
C HIS A 145 -1.62 0.89 1.00
N GLN A 146 -1.34 1.84 0.11
CA GLN A 146 -2.37 2.74 -0.42
C GLN A 146 -3.14 2.07 -1.56
N VAL A 147 -4.47 2.04 -1.43
CA VAL A 147 -5.41 1.50 -2.43
C VAL A 147 -6.40 2.58 -2.86
N LYS A 148 -7.11 2.35 -3.97
CA LYS A 148 -8.00 3.36 -4.57
C LYS A 148 -9.08 3.89 -3.62
N ASN A 149 -9.58 3.01 -2.76
CA ASN A 149 -10.67 3.21 -1.83
C ASN A 149 -10.19 3.22 -0.37
N GLY A 150 -8.90 3.47 -0.10
CA GLY A 150 -8.43 3.40 1.27
C GLY A 150 -6.95 3.15 1.51
N VAL A 151 -6.66 2.65 2.71
CA VAL A 151 -5.34 2.21 3.17
C VAL A 151 -5.46 0.81 3.77
N VAL A 152 -4.46 -0.04 3.58
CA VAL A 152 -4.34 -1.33 4.24
C VAL A 152 -3.11 -1.30 5.15
N HIS A 153 -3.31 -1.63 6.43
CA HIS A 153 -2.23 -1.84 7.40
C HIS A 153 -2.11 -3.31 7.70
N GLU A 154 -0.92 -3.88 7.61
CA GLU A 154 -0.71 -5.25 8.08
C GLU A 154 -0.58 -5.24 9.61
N LEU A 155 -1.20 -6.20 10.28
CA LEU A 155 -1.14 -6.33 11.73
C LEU A 155 -0.41 -7.61 12.15
N GLY A 156 0.10 -7.59 13.38
CA GLY A 156 0.71 -8.76 14.02
C GLY A 156 -0.30 -9.75 14.59
N ASP A 157 -1.57 -9.38 14.74
CA ASP A 157 -2.63 -10.28 15.20
C ASP A 157 -4.03 -9.75 14.80
N VAL A 158 -5.07 -10.49 15.18
CA VAL A 158 -6.48 -10.07 15.12
C VAL A 158 -6.76 -9.11 16.27
N ILE A 159 -7.35 -7.96 15.97
CA ILE A 159 -7.91 -7.04 16.95
C ILE A 159 -9.09 -7.73 17.64
N SER A 160 -8.95 -7.89 18.95
CA SER A 160 -10.05 -8.27 19.83
C SER A 160 -10.70 -7.00 20.37
N ILE A 161 -12.03 -6.94 20.28
CA ILE A 161 -12.88 -5.86 20.80
C ILE A 161 -13.80 -6.39 21.88
#